data_AF-A0ABD2Q6K3-F1
#
_entry.id   AF-A0ABD2Q6K3-F1
#
_cell.length_a   1.000
_cell.length_b   1.000
_cell.length_c   1.000
_cell.angle_alpha   90.00
_cell.angle_beta   90.00
_cell.angle_gamma   90.00
#
_symmetry.space_group_name_H-M   'P 1'
#
loop_
_entity.id
_entity.type
_entity.pdbx_description
1 polymer ?
#
loop_
_entity_poly.entity_id
_entity_poly.type
_entity_poly.pdbx_seq_one_letter_code
_entity_poly.pdbx_strand_id
1 'polypeptide(L)'
;MCIEKNAALTFHYISFIKMATTVLSIFVLSLGPFIYLGQMPNLLGRLFPFDRGLTHAYWAPNFWALYNAADLVLQRFFSAPSVKSFSTIGLVKNVKHLVLPTIGPWLTAFCVLCSSLPFIIQCLQKSDLFVALKNRTSLKPVDSMSKQKQFLISLIGCAWASFMFGWHVHEKAILVVLLPLKLVY
;
A
#
# COMPACT_ATOMS: atom_id res chain seq x y z
N MET A 1 -14.14 -0.35 -42.28
CA MET A 1 -12.95 -0.24 -41.41
C MET A 1 -12.73 -1.61 -40.79
N CYS A 2 -11.80 -2.40 -41.34
CA CYS A 2 -11.59 -3.80 -40.96
C CYS A 2 -11.13 -3.91 -39.51
N ILE A 3 -11.97 -4.52 -38.67
CA ILE A 3 -11.57 -4.97 -37.34
C ILE A 3 -10.71 -6.21 -37.56
N GLU A 4 -9.41 -6.02 -37.48
CA GLU A 4 -8.41 -7.08 -37.61
C GLU A 4 -8.61 -8.13 -36.50
N LYS A 5 -8.94 -9.35 -36.91
CA LYS A 5 -9.41 -10.44 -36.04
C LYS A 5 -8.31 -11.21 -35.29
N ASN A 6 -7.07 -10.74 -35.25
CA ASN A 6 -5.96 -11.50 -34.65
C ASN A 6 -5.13 -10.63 -33.70
N ALA A 7 -5.68 -10.27 -32.55
CA ALA A 7 -4.87 -9.79 -31.44
C ALA A 7 -4.12 -10.97 -30.81
N ALA A 8 -3.11 -11.49 -31.50
CA ALA A 8 -2.06 -12.25 -30.85
C ALA A 8 -1.40 -11.31 -29.83
N LEU A 9 -1.14 -11.81 -28.62
CA LEU A 9 -0.47 -11.07 -27.56
C LEU A 9 0.97 -10.76 -28.00
N THR A 10 1.16 -9.71 -28.77
CA THR A 10 2.46 -9.30 -29.27
C THR A 10 3.12 -8.44 -28.21
N PHE A 11 4.09 -9.03 -27.50
CA PHE A 11 4.87 -8.29 -26.54
C PHE A 11 5.75 -7.27 -27.28
N HIS A 12 5.47 -5.98 -27.10
CA HIS A 12 6.26 -4.91 -27.70
C HIS A 12 7.55 -4.65 -26.91
N TYR A 13 8.60 -5.44 -27.18
CA TYR A 13 9.91 -5.33 -26.52
C TYR A 13 10.51 -3.91 -26.57
N ILE A 14 10.32 -3.19 -27.68
CA ILE A 14 10.83 -1.82 -27.84
C ILE A 14 10.17 -0.87 -26.82
N SER A 15 8.85 -0.95 -26.66
CA SER A 15 8.12 -0.12 -25.68
C SER A 15 8.51 -0.46 -24.25
N PHE A 16 8.73 -1.74 -23.96
CA PHE A 16 9.23 -2.19 -22.66
C PHE A 16 10.62 -1.62 -22.34
N ILE A 17 11.57 -1.73 -23.28
CA ILE A 17 12.93 -1.18 -23.11
C ILE A 17 12.88 0.34 -22.98
N LYS A 18 12.06 1.04 -23.76
CA LYS A 18 11.86 2.49 -23.64
C LYS A 18 11.34 2.88 -22.26
N MET A 19 10.34 2.18 -21.73
CA MET A 19 9.82 2.45 -20.39
C MET A 19 10.88 2.16 -19.32
N ALA A 20 11.57 1.02 -19.40
CA ALA A 20 12.61 0.63 -18.45
C ALA A 20 13.78 1.63 -18.42
N THR A 21 14.28 2.03 -19.59
CA THR A 21 15.38 3.00 -19.70
C THR A 21 14.99 4.37 -19.14
N THR A 22 13.79 4.87 -19.43
CA THR A 22 13.31 6.14 -18.85
C THR A 22 13.25 6.05 -17.32
N VAL A 23 12.68 4.99 -16.76
CA VAL A 23 12.58 4.80 -15.30
C VAL A 23 13.97 4.72 -14.66
N LEU A 24 14.86 3.89 -15.20
CA LEU A 24 16.24 3.77 -14.71
C LEU A 24 17.00 5.10 -14.79
N SER A 25 16.83 5.87 -15.87
CA SER A 25 17.50 7.16 -16.04
C SER A 25 17.12 8.15 -14.93
N ILE A 26 15.83 8.22 -14.56
CA ILE A 26 15.34 9.11 -13.51
C ILE A 26 15.87 8.66 -12.15
N PHE A 27 15.90 7.35 -11.87
CA PHE A 27 16.47 6.81 -10.64
C PHE A 27 17.96 7.10 -10.52
N VAL A 28 18.73 6.93 -11.60
CA VAL A 28 20.17 7.22 -11.62
C VAL A 28 20.42 8.72 -11.44
N LEU A 29 19.66 9.59 -12.10
CA LEU A 29 19.81 11.04 -11.92
C LEU A 29 19.46 11.50 -10.50
N SER A 30 18.43 10.90 -9.89
CA SER A 30 17.96 11.26 -8.54
C SER A 30 18.83 10.67 -7.43
N LEU A 31 19.14 9.36 -7.48
CA LEU A 31 19.86 8.64 -6.43
C LEU A 31 21.36 8.50 -6.68
N GLY A 32 21.82 8.68 -7.92
CA GLY A 32 23.23 8.56 -8.31
C GLY A 32 24.19 9.43 -7.49
N PRO A 33 23.89 10.72 -7.20
CA PRO A 33 24.74 11.54 -6.35
C PRO A 33 24.92 10.98 -4.94
N PHE A 34 23.87 10.39 -4.35
CA PHE A 34 23.93 9.82 -3.00
C PHE A 34 24.73 8.50 -2.97
N ILE A 35 24.69 7.73 -4.05
CA ILE A 35 25.53 6.54 -4.24
C ILE A 35 27.00 6.95 -4.36
N TYR A 36 27.29 7.94 -5.21
CA TYR A 36 28.65 8.45 -5.42
C TYR A 36 29.28 9.01 -4.13
N LEU A 37 28.50 9.73 -3.33
CA LEU A 37 28.93 10.31 -2.05
C LEU A 37 28.91 9.31 -0.88
N GLY A 38 28.49 8.05 -1.10
CA GLY A 38 28.42 7.02 -0.05
C GLY A 38 27.37 7.28 1.05
N GLN A 39 26.40 8.16 0.81
CA GLN A 39 25.41 8.60 1.82
C GLN A 39 24.09 7.83 1.77
N MET A 40 24.01 6.76 0.98
CA MET A 40 22.84 5.88 0.89
C MET A 40 22.26 5.42 2.25
N PRO A 41 23.05 4.98 3.25
CA PRO A 41 22.47 4.55 4.53
C PRO A 41 21.78 5.70 5.28
N ASN A 42 22.35 6.92 5.21
CA ASN A 42 21.76 8.11 5.84
C ASN A 42 20.46 8.54 5.14
N LEU A 43 20.40 8.42 3.81
CA LEU A 43 19.18 8.67 3.04
C LEU A 43 18.08 7.68 3.43
N LEU A 44 18.40 6.38 3.48
CA LEU A 44 17.44 5.32 3.82
C LEU A 44 16.90 5.46 5.24
N GLY A 45 17.75 5.77 6.22
CA GLY A 45 17.31 5.99 7.61
C GLY A 45 16.38 7.19 7.78
N ARG A 46 16.48 8.20 6.90
CA ARG A 46 15.57 9.35 6.88
C ARG A 46 14.29 9.10 6.09
N LEU A 47 14.38 8.33 5.01
CA LEU A 47 13.23 8.00 4.15
C LEU A 47 12.29 7.00 4.85
N PHE A 48 12.84 6.07 5.62
CA PHE A 48 12.09 5.06 6.37
C PHE A 48 12.43 5.11 7.86
N PRO A 49 11.88 6.06 8.62
CA PRO A 49 12.14 6.19 10.05
C PRO A 49 11.32 5.14 10.84
N PHE A 50 11.83 3.92 10.93
CA PHE A 50 11.16 2.80 11.62
C PHE A 50 11.01 3.01 13.14
N ASP A 51 11.73 3.98 13.72
CA ASP A 51 11.72 4.27 15.16
C ASP A 51 10.44 4.96 15.65
N ARG A 52 9.54 5.38 14.74
CA ARG A 52 8.37 6.21 15.07
C ARG A 52 7.13 5.48 15.60
N GLY A 53 7.22 4.16 15.81
CA GLY A 53 6.14 3.34 16.38
C GLY A 53 4.84 3.32 15.56
N LEU A 54 3.93 2.43 15.95
CA LEU A 54 2.67 2.17 15.25
C LEU A 54 1.69 3.35 15.38
N THR A 55 1.65 4.02 16.54
CA THR A 55 0.73 5.14 16.82
C THR A 55 1.42 6.28 17.56
N HIS A 56 1.89 7.28 16.81
CA HIS A 56 2.50 8.50 17.35
C HIS A 56 1.46 9.64 17.29
N ALA A 57 0.90 10.05 18.44
CA ALA A 57 0.10 11.25 18.80
C ALA A 57 -0.99 11.86 17.86
N TYR A 58 -0.92 11.73 16.54
CA TYR A 58 -1.92 12.17 15.56
C TYR A 58 -2.46 10.95 14.81
N TRP A 59 -3.52 10.36 15.34
CA TRP A 59 -4.09 9.12 14.78
C TRP A 59 -4.75 9.35 13.42
N ALA A 60 -4.34 8.56 12.44
CA ALA A 60 -5.20 8.25 11.31
C ALA A 60 -6.33 7.31 11.81
N PRO A 61 -7.57 7.45 11.32
CA PRO A 61 -8.65 6.51 11.60
C PRO A 61 -8.45 5.21 10.81
N ASN A 62 -7.46 4.40 11.23
CA ASN A 62 -7.10 3.12 10.63
C ASN A 62 -7.42 1.95 11.57
N PHE A 63 -7.15 0.71 11.12
CA PHE A 63 -7.44 -0.49 11.91
C PHE A 63 -6.71 -0.49 13.26
N TRP A 64 -5.47 0.02 13.29
CA TRP A 64 -4.66 0.07 14.51
C TRP A 64 -5.19 1.06 15.54
N ALA A 65 -5.87 2.13 15.14
CA ALA A 65 -6.55 3.04 16.07
C ALA A 65 -7.66 2.30 16.86
N LEU A 66 -8.47 1.48 16.17
CA LEU A 66 -9.48 0.64 16.82
C LEU A 66 -8.84 -0.44 17.71
N TYR A 67 -7.73 -1.03 17.27
CA TYR A 67 -6.98 -2.00 18.06
C TYR A 67 -6.47 -1.42 19.38
N ASN A 68 -5.91 -0.20 19.34
CA ASN A 68 -5.51 0.54 20.54
C ASN A 68 -6.71 0.91 21.42
N ALA A 69 -7.83 1.32 20.83
CA ALA A 69 -9.05 1.62 21.58
C ALA A 69 -9.58 0.37 22.31
N ALA A 70 -9.54 -0.79 21.66
CA ALA A 70 -9.90 -2.06 22.27
C ALA A 70 -8.95 -2.44 23.43
N ASP A 71 -7.65 -2.22 23.29
CA ASP A 71 -6.66 -2.42 24.36
C ASP A 71 -7.01 -1.61 25.62
N LEU A 72 -7.37 -0.34 25.45
CA LEU A 72 -7.78 0.53 26.56
C LEU A 72 -9.07 0.05 27.24
N VAL A 73 -10.05 -0.40 26.45
CA VAL A 73 -11.31 -0.93 26.97
C VAL A 73 -11.06 -2.22 27.75
N LEU A 74 -10.26 -3.15 27.21
CA LEU A 74 -9.91 -4.41 27.86
C LEU A 74 -9.12 -4.19 29.15
N GLN A 75 -8.19 -3.23 29.18
CA GLN A 75 -7.48 -2.83 30.39
C GLN A 75 -8.44 -2.35 31.48
N ARG A 76 -9.52 -1.65 31.11
CA ARG A 76 -10.53 -1.18 32.07
C ARG A 76 -11.38 -2.30 32.67
N PHE A 77 -11.59 -3.39 31.93
CA PHE A 77 -12.40 -4.52 32.37
C PHE A 77 -11.62 -5.62 33.09
N PHE A 78 -10.35 -5.87 32.71
CA PHE A 78 -9.56 -7.01 33.21
C PHE A 78 -8.49 -6.66 34.26
N SER A 79 -8.22 -5.39 34.59
CA SER A 79 -7.17 -5.02 35.55
C SER A 79 -7.60 -4.00 36.61
N ALA A 80 -7.42 -4.37 37.88
CA ALA A 80 -7.47 -3.50 39.07
C ALA A 80 -6.25 -2.52 39.09
N PRO A 81 -6.27 -1.43 39.87
CA PRO A 81 -5.55 -0.19 39.58
C PRO A 81 -4.08 -0.27 39.99
N SER A 82 -3.20 -0.84 39.16
CA SER A 82 -1.76 -0.84 39.50
C SER A 82 -0.79 -0.85 38.32
N VAL A 83 -1.15 -0.23 37.20
CA VAL A 83 -0.13 0.39 36.34
C VAL A 83 -0.67 1.74 35.90
N LYS A 84 -0.10 2.82 36.46
CA LYS A 84 -0.25 4.16 35.90
C LYS A 84 0.43 4.20 34.54
N SER A 85 -0.17 3.61 33.51
CA SER A 85 0.05 4.05 32.13
C SER A 85 -0.87 5.25 31.89
N PHE A 86 -0.64 6.31 32.67
CA PHE A 86 -1.18 7.62 32.36
C PHE A 86 -0.47 8.05 31.08
N SER A 87 -1.14 7.81 29.95
CA SER A 87 -0.88 8.49 28.69
C SER A 87 -1.28 9.95 28.88
N THR A 88 -0.52 10.66 29.71
CA THR A 88 -0.66 12.09 29.96
C THR A 88 -0.17 12.75 28.69
N ILE A 89 -1.12 13.15 27.86
CA ILE A 89 -1.11 14.32 26.99
C ILE A 89 0.20 15.11 27.15
N GLY A 90 1.23 14.79 26.38
CA GLY A 90 2.49 15.55 26.42
C GLY A 90 3.76 14.80 26.05
N LEU A 91 3.90 13.52 26.39
CA LEU A 91 5.09 12.75 25.98
C LEU A 91 4.74 11.71 24.92
N VAL A 92 5.14 12.03 23.70
CA VAL A 92 4.98 11.18 22.52
C VAL A 92 5.88 9.95 22.66
N LYS A 93 5.38 8.92 23.35
CA LYS A 93 6.12 7.68 23.62
C LYS A 93 5.37 6.51 23.01
N ASN A 94 6.12 5.60 22.40
CA ASN A 94 5.62 4.35 21.83
C ASN A 94 4.76 3.60 22.86
N VAL A 95 3.47 3.44 22.55
CA VAL A 95 2.54 2.69 23.40
C VAL A 95 2.94 1.21 23.31
N LYS A 96 3.48 0.67 24.41
CA LYS A 96 3.63 -0.78 24.55
C LYS A 96 2.26 -1.32 24.98
N HIS A 97 1.66 -2.13 24.13
CA HIS A 97 0.44 -2.84 24.46
C HIS A 97 0.69 -3.75 25.68
N LEU A 98 -0.20 -3.65 26.68
CA LEU A 98 -0.08 -4.38 27.94
C LEU A 98 -0.91 -5.67 27.94
N VAL A 99 -2.05 -5.68 27.24
CA VAL A 99 -2.96 -6.84 27.14
C VAL A 99 -2.84 -7.49 25.76
N LEU A 100 -2.72 -6.67 24.72
CA LEU A 100 -2.60 -7.12 23.34
C LEU A 100 -1.13 -7.26 22.89
N PRO A 101 -0.81 -8.17 21.94
CA PRO A 101 0.57 -8.36 21.47
C PRO A 101 1.10 -7.11 20.76
N THR A 102 2.36 -6.75 21.03
CA THR A 102 3.03 -5.66 20.31
C THR A 102 3.23 -6.05 18.84
N ILE A 103 2.50 -5.39 17.95
CA ILE A 103 2.65 -5.57 16.51
C ILE A 103 3.96 -4.91 16.08
N GLY A 104 4.74 -5.60 15.24
CA GLY A 104 5.97 -5.07 14.63
C GLY A 104 5.76 -4.60 13.18
N PRO A 105 6.70 -3.82 12.61
CA PRO A 105 6.60 -3.30 11.24
C PRO A 105 6.41 -4.41 10.20
N TRP A 106 7.11 -5.54 10.37
CA TRP A 106 7.01 -6.70 9.49
C TRP A 106 5.60 -7.30 9.44
N LEU A 107 4.91 -7.38 10.58
CA LEU A 107 3.54 -7.90 10.63
C LEU A 107 2.60 -6.98 9.87
N THR A 108 2.73 -5.67 10.05
CA THR A 108 1.90 -4.70 9.32
C THR A 108 2.18 -4.74 7.81
N ALA A 109 3.44 -4.89 7.42
CA ALA A 109 3.81 -5.05 6.01
C ALA A 109 3.19 -6.33 5.42
N PHE A 110 3.24 -7.44 6.16
CA PHE A 110 2.59 -8.68 5.76
C PHE A 110 1.06 -8.53 5.63
N CYS A 111 0.39 -7.89 6.59
CA CYS A 111 -1.05 -7.62 6.53
C CYS A 111 -1.42 -6.75 5.32
N VAL A 112 -0.63 -5.71 5.01
CA VAL A 112 -0.84 -4.87 3.82
C VAL A 112 -0.67 -5.69 2.53
N LEU A 113 0.38 -6.52 2.44
CA LEU A 113 0.57 -7.38 1.28
C LEU A 113 -0.60 -8.33 1.11
N CYS A 114 -0.96 -9.10 2.15
CA CYS A 114 -2.09 -10.04 2.10
C CYS A 114 -3.41 -9.38 1.74
N SER A 115 -3.71 -8.19 2.26
CA SER A 115 -4.95 -7.46 1.97
C SER A 115 -4.96 -6.79 0.58
N SER A 116 -3.80 -6.44 0.02
CA SER A 116 -3.68 -5.90 -1.34
C SER A 116 -3.71 -6.98 -2.43
N LEU A 117 -3.27 -8.21 -2.13
CA LEU A 117 -3.27 -9.34 -3.07
C LEU A 117 -4.58 -9.58 -3.83
N PRO A 118 -5.78 -9.64 -3.20
CA PRO A 118 -7.02 -9.89 -3.95
C PRO A 118 -7.28 -8.82 -5.02
N PHE A 119 -6.97 -7.56 -4.74
CA PHE A 119 -7.15 -6.45 -5.69
C PHE A 119 -6.15 -6.52 -6.86
N ILE A 120 -4.91 -6.90 -6.56
CA ILE A 120 -3.88 -7.14 -7.57
C ILE A 120 -4.27 -8.33 -8.44
N ILE A 121 -4.71 -9.44 -7.84
CA ILE A 121 -5.16 -10.64 -8.55
C ILE A 121 -6.34 -10.30 -9.46
N GLN A 122 -7.34 -9.55 -8.99
CA GLN A 122 -8.47 -9.11 -9.81
C GLN A 122 -8.02 -8.25 -11.02
N CYS A 123 -7.04 -7.36 -10.82
CA CYS A 123 -6.47 -6.56 -11.89
C CYS A 123 -5.74 -7.44 -12.92
N LEU A 124 -4.90 -8.36 -12.42
CA LEU A 124 -4.14 -9.29 -13.25
C LEU A 124 -5.06 -10.23 -14.03
N GLN A 125 -6.14 -10.73 -13.42
CA GLN A 125 -7.10 -11.62 -14.06
C GLN A 125 -7.80 -11.00 -15.28
N LYS A 126 -7.99 -9.68 -15.29
CA LYS A 126 -8.56 -8.94 -16.43
C LYS A 126 -7.51 -8.41 -17.40
N SER A 127 -6.22 -8.58 -17.10
CA SER A 127 -5.14 -8.18 -18.01
C SER A 127 -5.12 -9.05 -19.26
N ASP A 128 -4.75 -8.45 -20.40
CA ASP A 128 -4.69 -9.16 -21.67
C ASP A 128 -3.73 -10.35 -21.63
N LEU A 129 -2.66 -10.25 -20.83
CA LEU A 129 -1.72 -11.34 -20.56
C LEU A 129 -2.40 -12.55 -19.91
N PHE A 130 -3.15 -12.34 -18.83
CA PHE A 130 -3.79 -13.44 -18.10
C PHE A 130 -4.96 -14.05 -18.87
N VAL A 131 -5.72 -13.21 -19.59
CA VAL A 131 -6.79 -13.69 -20.49
C VAL A 131 -6.21 -14.53 -21.62
N ALA A 132 -5.08 -14.12 -22.21
CA ALA A 132 -4.38 -14.90 -23.24
C ALA A 132 -3.81 -16.23 -22.69
N LEU A 133 -3.30 -16.24 -21.46
CA LEU A 133 -2.81 -17.46 -20.81
C LEU A 133 -3.95 -18.42 -20.44
N LYS A 134 -5.10 -17.91 -19.98
CA LYS A 134 -6.22 -18.73 -19.49
C LYS A 134 -7.15 -19.22 -20.61
N ASN A 135 -7.44 -18.39 -21.61
CA ASN A 135 -8.43 -18.69 -22.64
C ASN A 135 -7.75 -18.82 -24.00
N ARG A 136 -7.27 -20.03 -24.35
CA ARG A 136 -6.76 -20.31 -25.71
C ARG A 136 -7.83 -20.24 -26.81
N THR A 137 -9.12 -20.14 -26.51
CA THR A 137 -10.19 -20.42 -27.50
C THR A 137 -11.31 -19.39 -27.63
N SER A 138 -11.39 -18.33 -26.82
CA SER A 138 -12.41 -17.28 -27.08
C SER A 138 -12.12 -15.97 -26.35
N LEU A 139 -11.54 -15.00 -27.08
CA LEU A 139 -11.46 -13.61 -26.63
C LEU A 139 -12.81 -12.94 -26.89
N LYS A 140 -13.65 -12.82 -25.86
CA LYS A 140 -14.69 -11.80 -25.87
C LYS A 140 -14.02 -10.43 -25.69
N PRO A 141 -14.29 -9.44 -26.56
CA PRO A 141 -13.76 -8.10 -26.36
C PRO A 141 -14.35 -7.54 -25.07
N VAL A 142 -13.50 -7.37 -24.05
CA VAL A 142 -13.86 -6.60 -22.86
C VAL A 142 -13.69 -5.13 -23.23
N ASP A 143 -14.76 -4.35 -23.03
CA ASP A 143 -14.77 -2.92 -23.30
C ASP A 143 -13.59 -2.22 -22.62
N SER A 144 -12.86 -1.39 -23.37
CA SER A 144 -11.70 -0.63 -22.88
C SER A 144 -12.04 0.19 -21.62
N MET A 145 -13.24 0.78 -21.58
CA MET A 145 -13.75 1.51 -20.42
C MET A 145 -13.89 0.62 -19.17
N SER A 146 -14.34 -0.63 -19.33
CA SER A 146 -14.48 -1.59 -18.23
C SER A 146 -13.12 -2.03 -17.66
N LYS A 147 -12.10 -2.14 -18.52
CA LYS A 147 -10.72 -2.41 -18.10
C LYS A 147 -10.13 -1.26 -17.27
N GLN A 148 -10.28 -0.02 -17.74
CA GLN A 148 -9.81 1.17 -17.03
C GLN A 148 -10.49 1.31 -15.66
N LYS A 149 -11.81 1.11 -15.60
CA LYS A 149 -12.56 1.13 -14.35
C LYS A 149 -12.08 0.04 -13.37
N GLN A 150 -11.82 -1.18 -13.84
CA GLN A 150 -11.27 -2.23 -12.98
C GLN A 150 -9.89 -1.86 -12.43
N PHE A 151 -9.02 -1.31 -13.27
CA PHE A 151 -7.69 -0.87 -12.85
C PHE A 151 -7.79 0.17 -11.73
N LEU A 152 -8.67 1.17 -11.89
CA LEU A 152 -8.92 2.18 -10.86
C LEU A 152 -9.47 1.58 -9.57
N ILE A 153 -10.42 0.65 -9.66
CA ILE A 153 -10.95 -0.06 -8.48
C ILE A 153 -9.85 -0.84 -7.76
N SER A 154 -8.99 -1.56 -8.49
CA SER A 154 -7.87 -2.28 -7.90
C SER A 154 -6.84 -1.35 -7.27
N LEU A 155 -6.57 -0.18 -7.89
CA LEU A 155 -5.68 0.86 -7.35
C LEU A 155 -6.25 1.42 -6.03
N ILE A 156 -7.53 1.75 -5.99
CA ILE A 156 -8.24 2.24 -4.80
C ILE A 156 -8.19 1.18 -3.69
N GLY A 157 -8.45 -0.10 -4.02
CA GLY A 157 -8.39 -1.20 -3.06
C GLY A 157 -6.99 -1.39 -2.45
N CYS A 158 -5.93 -1.28 -3.26
CA CYS A 158 -4.56 -1.33 -2.78
C CYS A 158 -4.22 -0.12 -1.88
N ALA A 159 -4.66 1.08 -2.27
CA ALA A 159 -4.46 2.29 -1.47
C ALA A 159 -5.20 2.20 -0.12
N TRP A 160 -6.42 1.66 -0.11
CA TRP A 160 -7.20 1.45 1.12
C TRP A 160 -6.55 0.43 2.05
N ALA A 161 -6.07 -0.69 1.49
CA ALA A 161 -5.33 -1.71 2.23
C ALA A 161 -4.07 -1.12 2.89
N SER A 162 -3.30 -0.31 2.17
CA SER A 162 -2.13 0.37 2.70
C SER A 162 -2.46 1.40 3.79
N PHE A 163 -3.58 2.13 3.66
CA PHE A 163 -4.03 3.09 4.66
C PHE A 163 -4.55 2.40 5.94
N MET A 164 -5.29 1.30 5.81
CA MET A 164 -5.88 0.58 6.93
C MET A 164 -4.85 -0.17 7.78
N PHE A 165 -3.90 -0.86 7.14
CA PHE A 165 -2.97 -1.77 7.82
C PHE A 165 -1.53 -1.25 7.88
N GLY A 166 -1.22 -0.07 7.35
CA GLY A 166 0.14 0.48 7.35
C GLY A 166 0.69 0.74 8.75
N TRP A 167 2.02 0.58 8.91
CA TRP A 167 2.74 0.80 10.17
C TRP A 167 2.64 2.24 10.68
N HIS A 168 2.89 3.20 9.79
CA HIS A 168 2.93 4.62 10.13
C HIS A 168 2.08 5.39 9.13
N VAL A 169 0.82 5.62 9.50
CA VAL A 169 -0.17 6.28 8.63
C VAL A 169 -0.65 7.54 9.32
N HIS A 170 -0.64 8.64 8.57
CA HIS A 170 -1.20 9.92 9.00
C HIS A 170 -2.58 10.14 8.38
N GLU A 171 -3.39 10.99 9.00
CA GLU A 171 -4.70 11.38 8.48
C GLU A 171 -4.64 11.83 7.01
N LYS A 172 -3.60 12.60 6.64
CA LYS A 172 -3.38 13.10 5.27
C LYS A 172 -3.19 11.99 4.22
N ALA A 173 -2.80 10.78 4.64
CA ALA A 173 -2.60 9.66 3.72
C ALA A 173 -3.91 9.21 3.05
N ILE A 174 -5.08 9.56 3.62
CA ILE A 174 -6.39 9.27 3.01
C ILE A 174 -6.54 9.88 1.60
N LEU A 175 -5.82 10.98 1.31
CA LEU A 175 -5.83 11.63 0.00
C LEU A 175 -5.36 10.70 -1.12
N VAL A 176 -4.45 9.75 -0.84
CA VAL A 176 -3.97 8.76 -1.81
C VAL A 176 -5.11 7.85 -2.29
N VAL A 177 -6.12 7.63 -1.46
CA VAL A 177 -7.33 6.89 -1.81
C VAL A 177 -8.34 7.79 -2.51
N LEU A 178 -8.55 9.00 -1.98
CA LEU A 178 -9.61 9.89 -2.47
C LEU A 178 -9.33 10.40 -3.90
N LEU A 179 -8.07 10.59 -4.28
CA LEU A 179 -7.69 11.04 -5.63
C LEU A 179 -8.18 10.09 -6.74
N PRO A 180 -7.84 8.78 -6.74
CA PRO A 180 -8.37 7.87 -7.76
C PRO A 180 -9.86 7.60 -7.60
N LEU A 181 -10.43 7.71 -6.39
CA LEU A 181 -11.87 7.56 -6.18
C LEU A 181 -12.67 8.65 -6.91
N LYS A 182 -12.19 9.89 -6.90
CA LYS A 182 -12.76 11.02 -7.64
C LYS A 182 -12.68 10.90 -9.17
N LEU A 183 -11.83 10.00 -9.68
CA LEU A 183 -11.77 9.73 -11.11
C LEU A 183 -12.80 8.67 -11.55
N VAL A 184 -13.31 7.88 -10.61
CA VAL A 184 -14.32 6.83 -10.87
C VAL A 184 -15.75 7.35 -10.69
N TYR A 185 -15.96 8.31 -9.78
CA TYR A 185 -17.24 8.90 -9.41
C TYR A 185 -17.18 10.42 -9.48
#